data_AF-A0A966F4H4-F1
#
_entry.id   AF-A0A966F4H4-F1
#
_cell.length_a   1.000
_cell.length_b   1.000
_cell.length_c   1.000
_cell.angle_alpha   90.00
_cell.angle_beta   90.00
_cell.angle_gamma   90.00
#
_symmetry.space_group_name_H-M   'P 1'
#
loop_
_entity.id
_entity.type
_entity.pdbx_description
1 polymer ?
#
loop_
_entity_poly.entity_id
_entity_poly.type
_entity_poly.pdbx_seq_one_letter_code
_entity_poly.pdbx_strand_id
1 'polypeptide(L)'
;MAQMKLEIGGRSFMVTCQDGEEAHLTKLAAMVDGKARESGDPAGLNESRMLLFTSLLLADELHGAQSANAKPAAASEATKPDPMDEQAIVALEKLADRAEQLANSLE
;
A
#
# COMPACT_ATOMS: atom_id res chain seq x y z
N MET A 1 21.76 -21.11 -4.16
CA MET A 1 22.17 -19.68 -4.13
C MET A 1 22.54 -19.30 -5.55
N ALA A 2 21.62 -18.64 -6.25
CA ALA A 2 21.83 -18.19 -7.62
C ALA A 2 22.26 -16.72 -7.62
N GLN A 3 23.04 -16.32 -8.63
CA GLN A 3 23.30 -14.91 -8.93
C GLN A 3 22.52 -14.55 -10.18
N MET A 4 21.79 -13.44 -10.13
CA MET A 4 21.07 -12.91 -11.27
C MET A 4 21.54 -11.49 -11.60
N LYS A 5 21.48 -11.17 -12.89
CA LYS A 5 21.79 -9.84 -13.42
C LYS A 5 20.50 -9.04 -13.55
N LEU A 6 20.47 -7.84 -12.97
CA LEU A 6 19.37 -6.88 -13.07
C LEU A 6 19.84 -5.65 -13.86
N GLU A 7 18.95 -5.05 -14.63
CA GLU A 7 19.24 -3.82 -15.37
C GLU A 7 18.36 -2.68 -14.86
N ILE A 8 18.99 -1.58 -14.41
CA ILE A 8 18.32 -0.42 -13.80
C ILE A 8 19.02 0.85 -14.31
N GLY A 9 18.27 1.76 -14.92
CA GLY A 9 18.77 3.04 -15.41
C GLY A 9 19.89 2.88 -16.46
N GLY A 10 19.81 1.84 -17.29
CA GLY A 10 20.83 1.51 -18.29
C GLY A 10 22.12 0.89 -17.73
N ARG A 11 22.11 0.45 -16.47
CA ARG A 11 23.27 -0.17 -15.79
C ARG A 11 22.94 -1.55 -15.27
N SER A 12 23.96 -2.40 -15.19
CA SER A 12 23.84 -3.80 -14.79
C SER A 12 24.31 -4.05 -13.36
N PHE A 13 23.48 -4.72 -12.56
CA PHE A 13 23.75 -5.05 -11.15
C PHE A 13 23.66 -6.57 -10.94
N MET A 14 24.60 -7.14 -10.18
CA MET A 14 24.57 -8.55 -9.80
C MET A 14 23.99 -8.68 -8.40
N VAL A 15 22.94 -9.49 -8.27
CA VAL A 15 22.24 -9.73 -7.00
C VAL A 15 22.17 -11.23 -6.73
N THR A 16 22.48 -11.62 -5.50
CA THR A 16 22.28 -12.99 -5.01
C THR A 16 20.83 -13.19 -4.61
N CYS A 17 20.20 -14.24 -5.12
CA CYS A 17 18.81 -14.58 -4.81
C CYS A 17 18.66 -16.06 -4.41
N GLN A 18 17.55 -16.36 -3.75
CA GLN A 18 17.16 -17.74 -3.48
C GLN A 18 16.41 -18.33 -4.67
N ASP A 19 16.45 -19.65 -4.77
CA ASP A 19 15.81 -20.38 -5.85
C ASP A 19 14.29 -20.13 -5.81
N GLY A 20 13.73 -19.62 -6.91
CA GLY A 20 12.32 -19.24 -7.02
C GLY A 20 11.98 -17.76 -6.79
N GLU A 21 12.93 -16.93 -6.34
CA GLU A 21 12.70 -15.49 -6.12
C GLU A 21 13.00 -14.63 -7.36
N GLU A 22 13.64 -15.22 -8.38
CA GLU A 22 14.13 -14.53 -9.59
C GLU A 22 13.06 -13.69 -10.29
N ALA A 23 11.84 -14.23 -10.45
CA ALA A 23 10.73 -13.53 -11.09
C ALA A 23 10.26 -12.31 -10.29
N HIS A 24 10.25 -12.43 -8.96
CA HIS A 24 9.89 -11.34 -8.07
C HIS A 24 10.92 -10.21 -8.13
N LEU A 25 12.21 -10.55 -8.02
CA LEU A 25 13.30 -9.58 -8.14
C LEU A 25 13.35 -8.91 -9.51
N THR A 26 13.06 -9.65 -10.58
CA THR A 26 12.96 -9.07 -11.93
C THR A 26 11.85 -8.02 -12.01
N LYS A 27 10.69 -8.30 -11.41
CA LYS A 27 9.57 -7.34 -11.35
C LYS A 27 9.93 -6.10 -10.53
N LEU A 28 10.56 -6.28 -9.37
CA LEU A 28 11.03 -5.17 -8.54
C LEU A 28 12.07 -4.32 -9.29
N ALA A 29 13.02 -4.94 -9.98
CA ALA A 29 14.01 -4.23 -10.78
C ALA A 29 13.37 -3.39 -11.89
N ALA A 30 12.35 -3.93 -12.57
CA ALA A 30 11.62 -3.17 -13.59
C ALA A 30 10.89 -1.94 -13.01
N MET A 31 10.34 -2.04 -11.79
CA MET A 31 9.74 -0.90 -11.09
C MET A 31 10.79 0.17 -10.76
N VAL A 32 11.95 -0.24 -10.25
CA VAL A 32 13.06 0.67 -9.94
C VAL A 32 13.60 1.30 -11.23
N ASP A 33 13.73 0.55 -12.32
CA ASP A 33 14.17 1.07 -13.63
C ASP A 33 13.21 2.12 -14.19
N GLY A 34 11.90 1.86 -14.14
CA GLY A 34 10.89 2.84 -14.54
C GLY A 34 11.02 4.15 -13.75
N LYS A 35 11.18 4.04 -12.43
CA LYS A 35 11.36 5.20 -11.55
C LYS A 35 12.69 5.94 -11.76
N ALA A 36 13.76 5.20 -12.06
CA ALA A 36 15.07 5.76 -12.39
C ALA A 36 15.03 6.57 -13.70
N ARG A 37 14.22 6.15 -14.67
CA ARG A 37 14.00 6.87 -15.92
C ARG A 37 13.16 8.14 -15.74
N GLU A 38 12.23 8.14 -14.80
CA GLU A 38 11.43 9.33 -14.45
C GLU A 38 12.25 10.41 -13.71
N SER A 39 13.22 9.99 -12.91
CA SER A 39 14.00 10.88 -12.04
C SER A 39 15.13 11.64 -12.75
N GLY A 40 15.36 11.40 -14.05
CA GLY A 40 16.21 12.22 -14.90
C GLY A 40 16.78 11.46 -16.09
N ASP A 41 17.24 12.20 -17.10
CA ASP A 41 18.00 11.62 -18.21
C ASP A 41 19.30 11.00 -17.67
N PRO A 42 19.51 9.68 -17.81
CA PRO A 42 20.72 9.00 -17.34
C PRO A 42 22.01 9.57 -17.97
N ALA A 43 21.92 10.39 -19.02
CA ALA A 43 23.07 11.05 -19.64
C ALA A 43 23.72 12.15 -18.78
N GLY A 44 23.02 12.72 -17.79
CA GLY A 44 23.53 13.85 -16.99
C GLY A 44 23.94 13.54 -15.56
N LEU A 45 23.45 12.43 -14.99
CA LEU A 45 23.62 12.09 -13.57
C LEU A 45 24.57 10.91 -13.41
N ASN A 46 25.45 10.97 -12.41
CA ASN A 46 26.21 9.78 -12.01
C ASN A 46 25.27 8.75 -11.37
N GLU A 47 25.59 7.47 -11.55
CA GLU A 47 24.82 6.33 -11.03
C GLU A 47 24.36 6.52 -9.58
N SER A 48 25.28 6.86 -8.68
CA SER A 48 24.97 6.98 -7.25
C SER A 48 23.91 8.04 -6.98
N ARG A 49 23.90 9.13 -7.76
CA ARG A 49 22.92 10.21 -7.62
C ARG A 49 21.58 9.83 -8.26
N MET A 50 21.59 9.14 -9.39
CA MET A 50 20.37 8.57 -10.00
C MET A 50 19.69 7.61 -9.02
N LEU A 51 20.44 6.66 -8.44
CA LEU A 51 19.93 5.71 -7.46
C LEU A 51 19.44 6.41 -6.17
N LEU A 52 20.16 7.44 -5.71
CA LEU A 52 19.73 8.25 -4.56
C LEU A 52 18.37 8.90 -4.84
N PHE A 53 18.20 9.61 -5.96
CA PHE A 53 16.93 10.23 -6.29
C PHE A 53 15.80 9.21 -6.48
N THR A 54 16.09 8.11 -7.16
CA THR A 54 15.14 6.99 -7.33
C THR A 54 14.69 6.46 -5.96
N SER A 55 15.61 6.25 -5.02
CA SER A 55 15.30 5.76 -3.68
C SER A 55 14.46 6.73 -2.87
N LEU A 56 14.72 8.04 -2.97
CA LEU A 56 13.95 9.07 -2.28
C LEU A 56 12.52 9.14 -2.82
N LEU A 57 12.36 9.04 -4.15
CA LEU A 57 11.04 9.07 -4.78
C LEU A 57 10.20 7.83 -4.44
N LEU A 58 10.80 6.63 -4.46
CA LEU A 58 10.13 5.41 -4.01
C LEU A 58 9.78 5.47 -2.51
N ALA A 59 10.63 6.07 -1.68
CA ALA A 59 10.35 6.25 -0.26
C ALA A 59 9.18 7.22 -0.02
N ASP A 60 9.08 8.30 -0.82
CA ASP A 60 7.94 9.23 -0.76
C ASP A 60 6.62 8.55 -1.17
N GLU A 61 6.63 7.76 -2.26
CA GLU A 61 5.46 6.97 -2.68
C GLU A 61 5.04 5.96 -1.61
N LEU A 62 6.01 5.27 -1.00
CA LEU A 62 5.74 4.33 0.09
C LEU A 62 5.18 5.07 1.32
N HIS A 63 5.72 6.24 1.66
CA HIS A 63 5.24 7.06 2.77
C HIS A 63 3.82 7.56 2.53
N GLY A 64 3.52 8.01 1.31
CA GLY A 64 2.18 8.41 0.90
C GLY A 64 1.19 7.24 0.93
N ALA A 65 1.58 6.07 0.42
CA ALA A 65 0.76 4.86 0.44
C ALA A 65 0.50 4.36 1.88
N GLN A 66 1.51 4.37 2.75
CA GLN A 66 1.35 4.04 4.16
C GLN A 66 0.45 5.04 4.88
N SER A 67 0.53 6.33 4.54
CA SER A 67 -0.32 7.37 5.15
C SER A 67 -1.77 7.29 4.65
N ALA A 68 -1.99 6.95 3.39
CA ALA A 68 -3.33 6.73 2.83
C ALA A 68 -3.97 5.42 3.32
N ASN A 69 -3.16 4.39 3.56
CA ASN A 69 -3.60 3.09 4.06
C ASN A 69 -3.56 2.99 5.60
N ALA A 70 -2.96 3.98 6.26
CA ALA A 70 -3.21 4.30 7.66
C ALA A 70 -4.63 4.86 7.77
N LYS A 71 -5.61 3.96 7.65
CA LYS A 71 -6.86 4.07 8.40
C LYS A 71 -6.45 4.53 9.81
N PRO A 72 -6.98 5.64 10.34
CA PRO A 72 -6.48 6.22 11.56
C PRO A 72 -6.35 5.13 12.62
N ALA A 73 -5.12 4.82 13.01
CA ALA A 73 -4.80 3.97 14.16
C ALA A 73 -5.09 4.73 15.47
N ALA A 74 -6.19 5.48 15.47
CA ALA A 74 -6.84 6.15 16.57
C ALA A 74 -8.33 5.75 16.56
N ALA A 75 -8.61 4.46 16.42
CA ALA A 75 -9.91 3.84 16.74
C ALA A 75 -9.86 2.31 16.88
N SER A 76 -8.70 1.65 16.78
CA SER A 76 -8.61 0.20 17.00
C SER A 76 -8.18 -0.15 18.44
N GLU A 77 -8.83 0.49 19.41
CA GLU A 77 -9.28 -0.21 20.63
C GLU A 77 -10.77 -0.63 20.51
N ALA A 78 -11.41 -0.51 19.35
CA ALA A 78 -12.66 -1.21 19.08
C ALA A 78 -12.33 -2.64 18.62
N THR A 79 -12.03 -3.48 19.61
CA THR A 79 -12.33 -4.91 19.60
C THR A 79 -13.62 -5.17 18.84
N LYS A 80 -13.62 -6.22 18.01
CA LYS A 80 -14.81 -6.73 17.30
C LYS A 80 -16.07 -6.57 18.18
N PRO A 81 -17.20 -6.07 17.66
CA PRO A 81 -18.43 -6.09 18.43
C PRO A 81 -18.65 -7.50 18.98
N ASP A 82 -18.78 -7.62 20.30
CA ASP A 82 -19.15 -8.89 20.94
C ASP A 82 -20.44 -9.38 20.26
N PRO A 83 -20.79 -10.69 20.24
CA PRO A 83 -22.08 -11.14 19.73
C PRO A 83 -23.31 -10.44 20.38
N MET A 84 -23.12 -9.74 21.50
CA MET A 84 -24.11 -8.84 22.10
C MET A 84 -24.29 -7.51 21.34
N ASP A 85 -23.24 -6.98 20.70
CA ASP A 85 -23.31 -5.76 19.90
C ASP A 85 -24.04 -5.99 18.57
N GLU A 86 -23.90 -7.17 17.96
CA GLU A 86 -24.72 -7.57 16.80
C GLU A 86 -26.21 -7.58 17.16
N GLN A 87 -26.55 -8.09 18.35
CA GLN A 87 -27.93 -8.07 18.86
C GLN A 87 -28.41 -6.65 19.16
N ALA A 88 -27.53 -5.77 19.65
CA ALA A 88 -27.84 -4.38 19.91
C ALA A 88 -28.11 -3.61 18.60
N ILE A 89 -27.34 -3.85 17.55
CA ILE A 89 -27.56 -3.26 16.22
C ILE A 89 -28.93 -3.69 15.66
N VAL A 90 -29.24 -4.98 15.70
CA VAL A 90 -30.55 -5.50 15.25
C VAL A 90 -31.71 -4.94 16.10
N ALA A 91 -31.50 -4.74 17.41
CA ALA A 91 -32.51 -4.14 18.27
C ALA A 91 -32.75 -2.66 17.94
N LEU A 92 -31.68 -1.92 17.63
CA LEU A 92 -31.75 -0.51 17.22
C LEU A 92 -32.51 -0.33 15.90
N GLU A 93 -32.25 -1.20 14.90
CA GLU A 93 -32.98 -1.18 13.63
C GLU A 93 -34.47 -1.40 13.82
N LYS A 94 -34.87 -2.41 14.61
CA LYS A 94 -36.28 -2.68 14.91
C LYS A 94 -36.96 -1.53 15.66
N LEU A 95 -36.20 -0.78 16.46
CA LEU A 95 -36.72 0.37 17.20
C LEU A 95 -36.93 1.56 16.25
N ALA A 96 -36.05 1.75 15.28
CA ALA A 96 -36.22 2.73 14.21
C ALA A 96 -37.47 2.43 13.37
N ASP A 97 -37.67 1.17 12.95
CA ASP A 97 -38.88 0.75 12.20
C ASP A 97 -40.17 1.05 12.98
N ARG A 98 -40.16 0.80 14.30
CA ARG A 98 -41.31 1.09 15.17
C ARG A 98 -41.58 2.58 15.31
N ALA A 99 -40.53 3.41 15.36
CA ALA A 99 -40.66 4.85 15.43
C ALA A 99 -41.26 5.40 14.14
N GLU A 100 -40.85 4.88 12.98
CA GLU A 100 -41.40 5.25 11.68
C GLU A 100 -42.88 4.84 11.55
N GLN A 101 -43.23 3.63 12.01
CA GLN A 101 -44.64 3.18 12.05
C GLN A 101 -45.52 4.05 12.94
N LEU A 102 -45.01 4.48 14.11
CA LEU A 102 -45.75 5.39 14.98
C LEU A 102 -45.90 6.78 14.36
N ALA A 103 -44.86 7.30 13.72
CA ALA A 103 -44.92 8.58 13.01
C ALA A 103 -46.00 8.54 11.91
N ASN A 104 -46.00 7.50 11.09
CA ASN A 104 -47.02 7.31 10.04
C ASN A 104 -48.44 7.07 10.58
N SER A 105 -48.58 6.65 11.84
CA SER A 105 -49.89 6.49 12.48
C SER A 105 -50.47 7.79 13.06
N LEU A 106 -49.66 8.86 13.11
CA LEU A 106 -50.03 10.17 13.64
C LEU A 106 -50.23 11.24 12.54
N GLU A 107 -49.93 10.91 11.29
CA GLU A 107 -50.34 11.67 10.09
C GLU A 107 -51.74 11.23 9.62
#